data_AF-A0A1Y3N935-F1
#
_entry.id   AF-A0A1Y3N935-F1
#
_cell.length_a   1.000
_cell.length_b   1.000
_cell.length_c   1.000
_cell.angle_alpha   90.00
_cell.angle_beta   90.00
_cell.angle_gamma   90.00
#
_symmetry.space_group_name_H-M   'P 1'
#
loop_
_entity.id
_entity.type
_entity.pdbx_description
1 polymer ?
#
loop_
_entity_poly.entity_id
_entity_poly.type
_entity_poly.pdbx_seq_one_letter_code
_entity_poly.pdbx_strand_id
1 'polypeptide(L)'
;MNYNTFNHNYAYNFGGAIYSKYNQLYLTKANNNSIIQNVAGVTGGGIFSPNLIEKNMFDVNHWIIQSNTVNSFENNYSTNPAYIVLETKIKNNKIQIISGNYFPLVFTLYDEYDNIIEDITKYYSSLSLILSLTENDEEEIIENFDELNYHTVGNICTFINGRCELNNFRIFANPDTYFLKVSYENYNGFIKKNFDTIEIKVSGCNKNQYKKYNNKILYCENPTCHPDCPVDISAICIPSNSSNLLNNNECKCLPGWIGISKKNFKTYNINNNNNDDDEDDDNEELIDNNDISYKDIQGSSIDENNHISTTFIKKIKTVHSVFLEIIVVYMITTLIIISLVLYYKIKNSSMNSSKNNGNIMQSFNGDWFYQCDLEKPDLLLDL
;
A
#
# COMPACT_ATOMS: atom_id res chain seq x y z
N MET A 1 -14.33 35.15 -20.00
CA MET A 1 -14.74 34.11 -20.96
C MET A 1 -16.20 33.77 -20.73
N ASN A 2 -17.12 34.24 -21.58
CA ASN A 2 -18.55 34.08 -21.32
C ASN A 2 -19.25 33.36 -22.48
N TYR A 3 -20.23 32.52 -22.15
CA TYR A 3 -21.10 31.84 -23.13
C TYR A 3 -20.36 30.93 -24.13
N ASN A 4 -19.33 30.22 -23.67
CA ASN A 4 -18.57 29.29 -24.51
C ASN A 4 -19.06 27.86 -24.29
N THR A 5 -18.98 27.04 -25.34
CA THR A 5 -19.33 25.63 -25.29
C THR A 5 -18.14 24.79 -25.74
N PHE A 6 -17.62 23.94 -24.84
CA PHE A 6 -16.62 22.93 -25.12
C PHE A 6 -17.32 21.57 -25.16
N ASN A 7 -17.33 20.95 -26.34
CA ASN A 7 -18.10 19.74 -26.57
C ASN A 7 -17.29 18.70 -27.34
N HIS A 8 -17.29 17.45 -26.89
CA HIS A 8 -16.59 16.32 -27.54
C HIS A 8 -15.09 16.54 -27.79
N ASN A 9 -14.41 17.30 -26.94
CA ASN A 9 -12.96 17.41 -27.02
C ASN A 9 -12.29 16.16 -26.43
N TYR A 10 -11.07 15.89 -26.89
CA TYR A 10 -10.27 14.78 -26.42
C TYR A 10 -8.87 15.26 -26.04
N ALA A 11 -8.43 14.92 -24.84
CA ALA A 11 -7.06 15.11 -24.37
C ALA A 11 -6.42 13.77 -24.04
N TYR A 12 -5.16 13.59 -24.44
CA TYR A 12 -4.43 12.34 -24.18
C TYR A 12 -4.21 12.10 -22.68
N ASN A 13 -3.96 13.16 -21.90
CA ASN A 13 -3.68 13.03 -20.47
C ASN A 13 -4.76 13.68 -19.60
N PHE A 14 -4.77 15.01 -19.52
CA PHE A 14 -5.54 15.73 -18.52
C PHE A 14 -6.43 16.80 -19.15
N GLY A 15 -7.60 17.04 -18.54
CA GLY A 15 -8.43 18.20 -18.87
C GLY A 15 -8.99 18.12 -20.28
N GLY A 16 -9.97 17.24 -20.53
CA GLY A 16 -10.47 16.97 -21.87
C GLY A 16 -10.94 18.20 -22.62
N ALA A 17 -11.48 19.21 -21.92
CA ALA A 17 -11.73 20.54 -22.47
C ALA A 17 -10.72 21.60 -21.99
N ILE A 18 -10.46 21.64 -20.67
CA ILE A 18 -9.61 22.68 -20.07
C ILE A 18 -8.56 22.05 -19.19
N TYR A 19 -7.32 22.41 -19.45
CA TYR A 19 -6.18 22.16 -18.59
C TYR A 19 -5.47 23.48 -18.30
N SER A 20 -5.21 23.79 -17.03
CA SER A 20 -4.44 24.98 -16.67
C SER A 20 -3.55 24.78 -15.47
N LYS A 21 -2.31 25.26 -15.57
CA LYS A 21 -1.36 25.43 -14.46
C LYS A 21 -1.24 26.90 -14.01
N TYR A 22 -2.01 27.80 -14.63
CA TYR A 22 -1.84 29.23 -14.46
C TYR A 22 -2.52 29.73 -13.17
N ASN A 23 -1.72 30.24 -12.23
CA ASN A 23 -2.13 30.56 -10.86
C ASN A 23 -2.80 31.92 -10.66
N GLN A 24 -3.37 32.47 -11.73
CA GLN A 24 -4.14 33.71 -11.68
C GLN A 24 -5.45 33.62 -12.48
N LEU A 25 -5.91 32.39 -12.78
CA LEU A 25 -7.19 32.23 -13.48
C LEU A 25 -8.37 32.73 -12.67
N TYR A 26 -8.29 32.68 -11.34
CA TYR A 26 -9.30 33.22 -10.43
C TYR A 26 -9.56 34.73 -10.61
N LEU A 27 -8.60 35.48 -11.16
CA LEU A 27 -8.77 36.91 -11.48
C LEU A 27 -9.63 37.14 -12.71
N THR A 28 -9.82 36.12 -13.54
CA THR A 28 -10.55 36.22 -14.81
C THR A 28 -12.02 35.92 -14.59
N LYS A 29 -12.89 36.85 -15.02
CA LYS A 29 -14.33 36.63 -15.02
C LYS A 29 -14.73 35.67 -16.14
N ALA A 30 -15.42 34.59 -15.80
CA ALA A 30 -15.92 33.64 -16.78
C ALA A 30 -17.27 33.06 -16.36
N ASN A 31 -18.32 33.37 -17.12
CA ASN A 31 -19.70 33.06 -16.73
C ASN A 31 -20.44 32.28 -17.83
N ASN A 32 -21.36 31.41 -17.41
CA ASN A 32 -22.30 30.71 -18.30
C ASN A 32 -21.61 29.90 -19.40
N ASN A 33 -20.53 29.18 -19.08
CA ASN A 33 -19.89 28.28 -20.03
C ASN A 33 -20.43 26.85 -19.86
N SER A 34 -20.25 26.03 -20.89
CA SER A 34 -20.71 24.65 -20.94
C SER A 34 -19.56 23.72 -21.34
N ILE A 35 -19.34 22.65 -20.58
CA ILE A 35 -18.31 21.63 -20.79
C ILE A 35 -18.98 20.25 -20.75
N ILE A 36 -19.25 19.71 -21.93
CA ILE A 36 -20.09 18.53 -22.12
C ILE A 36 -19.35 17.46 -22.93
N GLN A 37 -19.44 16.19 -22.52
CA GLN A 37 -19.00 15.04 -23.32
C GLN A 37 -17.53 15.08 -23.76
N ASN A 38 -16.66 15.73 -22.99
CA ASN A 38 -15.23 15.74 -23.24
C ASN A 38 -14.58 14.51 -22.60
N VAL A 39 -13.42 14.12 -23.12
CA VAL A 39 -12.71 12.91 -22.71
C VAL A 39 -11.24 13.22 -22.39
N ALA A 40 -10.75 12.70 -21.27
CA ALA A 40 -9.33 12.72 -20.92
C ALA A 40 -8.79 11.30 -20.73
N GLY A 41 -7.54 11.05 -21.10
CA GLY A 41 -6.94 9.72 -20.97
C GLY A 41 -6.46 9.35 -19.57
N VAL A 42 -6.23 10.32 -18.66
CA VAL A 42 -5.74 10.08 -17.28
C VAL A 42 -6.73 10.54 -16.22
N THR A 43 -7.04 11.85 -16.14
CA THR A 43 -8.01 12.40 -15.18
C THR A 43 -8.51 13.78 -15.62
N GLY A 44 -9.59 14.28 -15.03
CA GLY A 44 -10.21 15.55 -15.39
C GLY A 44 -10.83 15.51 -16.78
N GLY A 45 -11.81 14.63 -16.98
CA GLY A 45 -12.48 14.44 -18.28
C GLY A 45 -13.00 15.74 -18.89
N GLY A 46 -13.55 16.64 -18.08
CA GLY A 46 -13.90 17.99 -18.50
C GLY A 46 -12.77 18.98 -18.22
N ILE A 47 -12.52 19.22 -16.93
CA ILE A 47 -11.53 20.20 -16.48
C ILE A 47 -10.46 19.56 -15.60
N PHE A 48 -9.21 19.97 -15.78
CA PHE A 48 -8.12 19.62 -14.88
C PHE A 48 -7.32 20.85 -14.45
N SER A 49 -7.15 20.99 -13.14
CA SER A 49 -6.22 21.96 -12.55
C SER A 49 -5.34 21.20 -11.56
N PRO A 50 -4.01 21.15 -11.75
CA PRO A 50 -3.18 20.28 -10.96
C PRO A 50 -3.24 20.60 -9.48
N ASN A 51 -3.04 21.86 -9.08
CA ASN A 51 -2.99 22.27 -7.67
C ASN A 51 -3.69 23.63 -7.50
N LEU A 52 -3.93 24.05 -6.26
CA LEU A 52 -4.42 25.38 -5.86
C LEU A 52 -5.66 25.82 -6.65
N ILE A 53 -6.77 25.07 -6.62
CA ILE A 53 -8.02 25.39 -7.32
C ILE A 53 -8.39 26.88 -7.15
N GLU A 54 -8.33 27.41 -5.93
CA GLU A 54 -8.66 28.81 -5.63
C GLU A 54 -7.85 29.84 -6.44
N LYS A 55 -6.70 29.45 -6.99
CA LYS A 55 -5.82 30.29 -7.81
C LYS A 55 -5.77 29.85 -9.27
N ASN A 56 -5.80 28.55 -9.50
CA ASN A 56 -5.55 27.94 -10.80
C ASN A 56 -6.83 27.70 -11.61
N MET A 57 -8.01 27.98 -11.05
CA MET A 57 -9.29 27.76 -11.70
C MET A 57 -10.16 29.00 -11.80
N PHE A 58 -11.05 28.96 -12.79
CA PHE A 58 -12.18 29.89 -12.88
C PHE A 58 -13.20 29.58 -11.79
N ASP A 59 -14.02 30.57 -11.43
CA ASP A 59 -15.27 30.29 -10.73
C ASP A 59 -16.22 29.52 -11.65
N VAL A 60 -16.32 28.21 -11.43
CA VAL A 60 -17.13 27.28 -12.23
C VAL A 60 -18.53 27.07 -11.67
N ASN A 61 -18.92 27.76 -10.58
CA ASN A 61 -20.23 27.56 -9.94
C ASN A 61 -21.42 27.83 -10.87
N HIS A 62 -21.21 28.64 -11.92
CA HIS A 62 -22.23 29.02 -12.90
C HIS A 62 -22.07 28.30 -14.25
N TRP A 63 -21.28 27.22 -14.29
CA TRP A 63 -21.01 26.48 -15.52
C TRP A 63 -21.84 25.19 -15.57
N ILE A 64 -22.16 24.73 -16.77
CA ILE A 64 -22.76 23.43 -17.00
C ILE A 64 -21.62 22.44 -17.30
N ILE A 65 -21.29 21.57 -16.36
CA ILE A 65 -20.22 20.58 -16.51
C ILE A 65 -20.82 19.20 -16.26
N GLN A 66 -20.99 18.40 -17.32
CA GLN A 66 -21.66 17.10 -17.21
C GLN A 66 -21.20 16.11 -18.28
N SER A 67 -21.28 14.82 -17.94
CA SER A 67 -21.02 13.71 -18.87
C SER A 67 -19.64 13.72 -19.51
N ASN A 68 -18.65 14.34 -18.86
CA ASN A 68 -17.26 14.24 -19.31
C ASN A 68 -16.63 12.99 -18.70
N THR A 69 -15.75 12.30 -19.43
CA THR A 69 -15.27 10.99 -19.00
C THR A 69 -13.76 10.85 -19.00
N VAL A 70 -13.30 9.93 -18.16
CA VAL A 70 -11.98 9.32 -18.24
C VAL A 70 -12.23 7.85 -18.53
N ASN A 71 -11.81 7.39 -19.70
CA ASN A 71 -12.30 6.13 -20.27
C ASN A 71 -13.85 6.10 -20.27
N SER A 72 -14.45 5.14 -19.57
CA SER A 72 -15.89 4.95 -19.43
C SER A 72 -16.50 5.57 -18.17
N PHE A 73 -15.71 6.21 -17.32
CA PHE A 73 -16.15 6.73 -16.02
C PHE A 73 -16.37 8.23 -16.10
N GLU A 74 -17.45 8.72 -15.51
CA GLU A 74 -17.73 10.15 -15.44
C GLU A 74 -16.72 10.84 -14.51
N ASN A 75 -16.05 11.86 -15.02
CA ASN A 75 -15.08 12.66 -14.30
C ASN A 75 -15.12 14.09 -14.85
N ASN A 76 -16.01 14.90 -14.32
CA ASN A 76 -16.29 16.24 -14.83
C ASN A 76 -15.15 17.22 -14.59
N TYR A 77 -14.53 17.12 -13.42
CA TYR A 77 -13.35 17.90 -13.06
C TYR A 77 -12.53 17.12 -12.05
N SER A 78 -11.23 17.39 -12.02
CA SER A 78 -10.29 16.74 -11.11
C SER A 78 -9.05 17.60 -10.89
N THR A 79 -8.31 17.28 -9.84
CA THR A 79 -6.98 17.83 -9.57
C THR A 79 -5.97 16.71 -9.32
N ASN A 80 -4.74 17.06 -8.99
CA ASN A 80 -3.82 16.09 -8.43
C ASN A 80 -4.29 15.61 -7.04
N PRO A 81 -3.78 14.46 -6.56
CA PRO A 81 -3.90 14.09 -5.16
C PRO A 81 -3.47 15.22 -4.23
N ALA A 82 -4.35 15.59 -3.31
CA ALA A 82 -4.21 16.77 -2.46
C ALA A 82 -4.07 16.42 -1.00
N TYR A 83 -4.86 15.47 -0.51
CA TYR A 83 -4.83 15.07 0.89
C TYR A 83 -5.22 13.62 1.13
N ILE A 84 -4.79 13.08 2.27
CA ILE A 84 -5.13 11.74 2.75
C ILE A 84 -5.94 11.85 4.02
N VAL A 85 -6.98 11.03 4.15
CA VAL A 85 -7.81 10.88 5.34
C VAL A 85 -7.64 9.48 5.91
N LEU A 86 -7.58 9.38 7.24
CA LEU A 86 -7.68 8.11 7.95
C LEU A 86 -9.15 7.76 8.18
N GLU A 87 -9.64 6.68 7.57
CA GLU A 87 -11.03 6.20 7.72
C GLU A 87 -11.23 5.37 8.99
N THR A 88 -10.16 4.73 9.47
CA THR A 88 -10.21 3.95 10.71
C THR A 88 -10.53 4.86 11.88
N LYS A 89 -11.67 4.61 12.54
CA LYS A 89 -12.11 5.39 13.70
C LYS A 89 -11.24 5.11 14.92
N ILE A 90 -10.42 6.08 15.30
CA ILE A 90 -9.59 6.02 16.52
C ILE A 90 -10.15 7.01 17.54
N LYS A 91 -10.47 6.52 18.74
CA LYS A 91 -11.01 7.37 19.81
C LYS A 91 -9.90 8.25 20.38
N ASN A 92 -10.08 9.57 20.32
CA ASN A 92 -9.13 10.56 20.85
C ASN A 92 -7.70 10.43 20.31
N ASN A 93 -7.54 9.92 19.08
CA ASN A 93 -6.25 9.66 18.44
C ASN A 93 -5.28 8.79 19.27
N LYS A 94 -5.82 8.04 20.26
CA LYS A 94 -5.07 7.17 21.15
C LYS A 94 -5.56 5.75 20.96
N ILE A 95 -4.65 4.84 20.71
CA ILE A 95 -4.95 3.41 20.63
C ILE A 95 -4.05 2.62 21.58
N GLN A 96 -4.62 1.60 22.20
CA GLN A 96 -3.86 0.62 22.96
C GLN A 96 -3.79 -0.68 22.19
N ILE A 97 -2.58 -1.19 21.98
CA ILE A 97 -2.35 -2.47 21.31
C ILE A 97 -1.46 -3.38 22.16
N ILE A 98 -1.44 -4.66 21.80
CA ILE A 98 -0.49 -5.64 22.33
C ILE A 98 0.53 -5.90 21.23
N SER A 99 1.81 -5.97 21.60
CA SER A 99 2.89 -6.20 20.63
C SER A 99 2.66 -7.49 19.82
N GLY A 100 2.71 -7.37 18.48
CA GLY A 100 2.52 -8.45 17.52
C GLY A 100 1.08 -8.64 17.03
N ASN A 101 0.09 -7.96 17.61
CA ASN A 101 -1.29 -8.01 17.15
C ASN A 101 -1.48 -7.28 15.82
N TYR A 102 -2.51 -7.68 15.06
CA TYR A 102 -2.97 -6.96 13.89
C TYR A 102 -3.58 -5.61 14.28
N PHE A 103 -3.22 -4.59 13.50
CA PHE A 103 -3.73 -3.24 13.63
C PHE A 103 -4.17 -2.73 12.25
N PRO A 104 -5.36 -3.12 11.77
CA PRO A 104 -5.81 -2.76 10.44
C PRO A 104 -6.10 -1.25 10.34
N LEU A 105 -5.54 -0.61 9.32
CA LEU A 105 -5.72 0.80 9.01
C LEU A 105 -6.23 0.98 7.58
N VAL A 106 -7.10 1.96 7.37
CA VAL A 106 -7.63 2.31 6.05
C VAL A 106 -7.44 3.79 5.82
N PHE A 107 -6.83 4.13 4.69
CA PHE A 107 -6.58 5.50 4.24
C PHE A 107 -7.27 5.75 2.90
N THR A 108 -7.85 6.93 2.73
CA THR A 108 -8.46 7.36 1.47
C THR A 108 -7.73 8.60 0.93
N LEU A 109 -7.44 8.60 -0.37
CA LEU A 109 -6.77 9.68 -1.10
C LEU A 109 -7.79 10.54 -1.84
N TYR A 110 -7.70 11.83 -1.60
CA TYR A 110 -8.60 12.84 -2.16
C TYR A 110 -7.85 13.87 -2.98
N ASP A 111 -8.57 14.46 -3.92
CA ASP A 111 -8.16 15.63 -4.68
C ASP A 111 -8.61 16.93 -3.98
N GLU A 112 -8.30 18.10 -4.52
CA GLU A 112 -8.67 19.39 -3.92
C GLU A 112 -10.19 19.71 -4.03
N TYR A 113 -10.97 18.93 -4.78
CA TYR A 113 -12.44 19.04 -4.88
C TYR A 113 -13.17 18.05 -3.96
N ASP A 114 -12.45 17.43 -3.03
CA ASP A 114 -12.94 16.37 -2.14
C ASP A 114 -13.43 15.11 -2.88
N ASN A 115 -12.99 14.89 -4.13
CA ASN A 115 -13.25 13.66 -4.86
C ASN A 115 -12.23 12.58 -4.49
N ILE A 116 -12.68 11.32 -4.41
CA ILE A 116 -11.77 10.18 -4.25
C ILE A 116 -11.01 9.96 -5.56
N ILE A 117 -9.69 9.81 -5.48
CA ILE A 117 -8.84 9.52 -6.64
C ILE A 117 -9.00 8.05 -7.05
N GLU A 118 -10.00 7.73 -7.88
CA GLU A 118 -10.25 6.35 -8.33
C GLU A 118 -9.14 5.77 -9.23
N ASP A 119 -8.29 6.60 -9.82
CA ASP A 119 -7.12 6.19 -10.61
C ASP A 119 -7.34 5.01 -11.57
N ILE A 120 -8.43 5.05 -12.34
CA ILE A 120 -8.82 3.99 -13.28
C ILE A 120 -7.69 3.65 -14.28
N THR A 121 -6.84 4.63 -14.57
CA THR A 121 -5.74 4.55 -15.54
C THR A 121 -4.44 4.04 -14.92
N LYS A 122 -4.44 3.81 -13.61
CA LYS A 122 -3.28 3.39 -12.81
C LYS A 122 -2.12 4.38 -12.79
N TYR A 123 -2.39 5.65 -13.07
CA TYR A 123 -1.40 6.72 -13.12
C TYR A 123 -0.82 7.03 -11.73
N TYR A 124 -1.65 6.98 -10.68
CA TYR A 124 -1.25 7.19 -9.29
C TYR A 124 -1.08 5.88 -8.50
N SER A 125 -1.24 4.72 -9.12
CA SER A 125 -1.20 3.41 -8.44
C SER A 125 0.18 3.06 -7.89
N SER A 126 1.24 3.76 -8.32
CA SER A 126 2.59 3.65 -7.75
C SER A 126 2.76 4.44 -6.45
N LEU A 127 1.85 5.36 -6.13
CA LEU A 127 1.87 6.12 -4.88
C LEU A 127 1.72 5.13 -3.72
N SER A 128 2.78 5.02 -2.95
CA SER A 128 2.85 4.15 -1.79
C SER A 128 2.77 4.98 -0.53
N LEU A 129 1.97 4.56 0.44
CA LEU A 129 1.93 5.10 1.78
C LEU A 129 2.72 4.18 2.71
N ILE A 130 3.59 4.77 3.51
CA ILE A 130 4.51 4.09 4.42
C ILE A 130 4.22 4.56 5.84
N LEU A 131 4.04 3.60 6.74
CA LEU A 131 3.91 3.83 8.16
C LEU A 131 5.24 3.57 8.86
N SER A 132 5.61 4.47 9.77
CA SER A 132 6.72 4.30 10.68
C SER A 132 6.30 4.71 12.09
N LEU A 133 7.10 4.32 13.09
CA LEU A 133 6.89 4.70 14.48
C LEU A 133 8.02 5.61 14.93
N THR A 134 7.76 6.46 15.92
CA THR A 134 8.77 7.17 16.70
C THR A 134 8.42 7.15 18.19
N GLU A 135 9.43 7.18 19.06
CA GLU A 135 9.26 7.22 20.52
C GLU A 135 8.91 8.63 21.00
N ASN A 136 9.42 9.66 20.33
CA ASN A 136 9.10 11.06 20.56
C ASN A 136 8.23 11.61 19.43
N ASP A 137 7.38 12.59 19.76
CA ASP A 137 6.59 13.34 18.76
C ASP A 137 7.49 14.27 17.94
N GLU A 138 8.61 14.73 18.52
CA GLU A 138 9.58 15.60 17.84
C GLU A 138 10.36 14.86 16.74
N GLU A 139 10.60 15.55 15.62
CA GLU A 139 11.33 15.03 14.45
C GLU A 139 12.85 14.96 14.66
N GLU A 140 13.32 14.36 15.75
CA GLU A 140 14.73 14.03 15.85
C GLU A 140 15.05 12.82 14.97
N ILE A 141 15.91 13.04 13.97
CA ILE A 141 16.49 11.99 13.15
C ILE A 141 17.50 11.25 14.02
N ILE A 142 17.10 10.09 14.55
CA ILE A 142 18.02 9.21 15.25
C ILE A 142 18.87 8.49 14.19
N GLU A 143 20.12 8.93 14.02
CA GLU A 143 21.05 8.33 13.05
C GLU A 143 21.58 6.95 13.47
N ASN A 144 21.34 6.52 14.71
CA ASN A 144 21.76 5.22 15.22
C ASN A 144 20.66 4.16 15.06
N PHE A 145 20.70 3.43 13.95
CA PHE A 145 19.80 2.31 13.64
C PHE A 145 19.96 1.08 14.54
N ASP A 146 21.06 0.97 15.29
CA ASP A 146 21.47 -0.30 15.92
C ASP A 146 20.69 -0.69 17.20
N GLU A 147 19.83 0.17 17.74
CA GLU A 147 19.05 -0.14 18.95
C GLU A 147 17.58 0.32 18.91
N LEU A 148 16.88 0.10 17.79
CA LEU A 148 15.44 0.35 17.77
C LEU A 148 14.69 -0.64 18.68
N ASN A 149 13.84 -0.11 19.56
CA ASN A 149 12.97 -0.89 20.45
C ASN A 149 11.72 -1.44 19.75
N TYR A 150 11.62 -1.27 18.44
CA TYR A 150 10.44 -1.63 17.66
C TYR A 150 10.78 -2.03 16.22
N HIS A 151 9.84 -2.73 15.61
CA HIS A 151 9.82 -3.10 14.21
C HIS A 151 8.36 -3.24 13.75
N THR A 152 8.08 -2.86 12.51
CA THR A 152 6.73 -2.92 11.93
C THR A 152 6.70 -3.85 10.73
N VAL A 153 5.60 -4.59 10.57
CA VAL A 153 5.35 -5.45 9.40
C VAL A 153 4.07 -5.03 8.72
N GLY A 154 4.01 -5.12 7.39
CA GLY A 154 2.82 -4.76 6.63
C GLY A 154 2.49 -3.29 6.76
N ASN A 155 3.52 -2.45 6.88
CA ASN A 155 3.46 -1.00 7.10
C ASN A 155 3.48 -0.21 5.80
N ILE A 156 3.39 -0.87 4.65
CA ILE A 156 3.39 -0.25 3.32
C ILE A 156 2.12 -0.68 2.59
N CYS A 157 1.45 0.26 1.94
CA CYS A 157 0.32 0.00 1.05
C CYS A 157 0.40 0.92 -0.17
N THR A 158 -0.30 0.53 -1.24
CA THR A 158 -0.54 1.39 -2.41
C THR A 158 -2.00 1.79 -2.47
N PHE A 159 -2.29 2.93 -3.09
CA PHE A 159 -3.68 3.33 -3.33
C PHE A 159 -4.25 2.60 -4.54
N ILE A 160 -5.32 1.84 -4.31
CA ILE A 160 -6.12 1.18 -5.35
C ILE A 160 -7.50 1.82 -5.29
N ASN A 161 -7.93 2.45 -6.37
CA ASN A 161 -9.18 3.22 -6.41
C ASN A 161 -9.29 4.23 -5.26
N GLY A 162 -8.18 4.92 -4.98
CA GLY A 162 -8.10 5.94 -3.96
C GLY A 162 -8.09 5.41 -2.54
N ARG A 163 -8.01 4.08 -2.34
CA ARG A 163 -7.98 3.45 -1.00
C ARG A 163 -6.69 2.67 -0.79
N CYS A 164 -6.08 2.86 0.38
CA CYS A 164 -5.01 2.03 0.90
C CYS A 164 -5.53 1.26 2.11
N GLU A 165 -5.37 -0.06 2.10
CA GLU A 165 -5.79 -0.95 3.18
C GLU A 165 -4.59 -1.72 3.74
N LEU A 166 -4.34 -1.54 5.03
CA LEU A 166 -3.24 -2.15 5.77
C LEU A 166 -3.75 -3.25 6.69
N ASN A 167 -4.46 -4.22 6.11
CA ASN A 167 -5.12 -5.32 6.86
C ASN A 167 -4.14 -6.20 7.65
N ASN A 168 -2.88 -6.22 7.23
CA ASN A 168 -1.82 -7.03 7.83
C ASN A 168 -0.80 -6.20 8.64
N PHE A 169 -1.08 -4.93 8.92
CA PHE A 169 -0.18 -4.08 9.69
C PHE A 169 -0.05 -4.61 11.12
N ARG A 170 1.20 -4.77 11.56
CA ARG A 170 1.54 -5.24 12.91
C ARG A 170 2.71 -4.45 13.46
N ILE A 171 2.64 -4.17 14.75
CA ILE A 171 3.67 -3.46 15.50
C ILE A 171 4.29 -4.44 16.50
N PHE A 172 5.59 -4.65 16.39
CA PHE A 172 6.40 -5.42 17.33
C PHE A 172 7.26 -4.42 18.10
N ALA A 173 6.92 -4.14 19.35
CA ALA A 173 7.61 -3.12 20.13
C ALA A 173 7.63 -3.48 21.62
N ASN A 174 8.61 -2.94 22.33
CA ASN A 174 8.61 -3.00 23.78
C ASN A 174 7.44 -2.17 24.37
N PRO A 175 6.99 -2.45 25.60
CA PRO A 175 5.88 -1.71 26.19
C PRO A 175 6.25 -0.23 26.43
N ASP A 176 5.68 0.66 25.61
CA ASP A 176 5.84 2.11 25.72
C ASP A 176 4.75 2.82 24.91
N THR A 177 4.86 4.14 24.78
CA THR A 177 4.05 5.00 23.92
C THR A 177 4.85 5.37 22.67
N TYR A 178 4.23 5.19 21.50
CA TYR A 178 4.81 5.47 20.20
C TYR A 178 3.89 6.39 19.39
N PHE A 179 4.43 7.12 18.44
CA PHE A 179 3.67 7.97 17.52
C PHE A 179 3.74 7.41 16.11
N LEU A 180 2.59 7.22 15.46
CA LEU A 180 2.53 6.74 14.09
C LEU A 180 2.83 7.89 13.13
N LYS A 181 3.93 7.78 12.40
CA LYS A 181 4.27 8.68 11.30
C LYS A 181 3.82 8.05 9.99
N VAL A 182 3.20 8.89 9.15
CA VAL A 182 2.77 8.52 7.81
C VAL A 182 3.63 9.28 6.81
N SER A 183 4.28 8.58 5.89
CA SER A 183 4.98 9.16 4.73
C SER A 183 4.46 8.53 3.44
N TYR A 184 4.89 9.06 2.31
CA TYR A 184 4.54 8.52 1.01
C TYR A 184 5.71 8.62 0.04
N GLU A 185 5.73 7.74 -0.95
CA GLU A 185 6.77 7.63 -1.98
C GLU A 185 6.15 7.57 -3.39
N ASN A 186 6.99 7.76 -4.41
CA ASN A 186 6.62 7.73 -5.83
C ASN A 186 5.61 8.82 -6.24
N TYR A 187 5.65 9.96 -5.57
CA TYR A 187 4.86 11.12 -5.93
C TYR A 187 5.58 12.41 -5.57
N ASN A 188 5.73 13.29 -6.56
CA ASN A 188 6.50 14.52 -6.42
C ASN A 188 5.66 15.70 -5.89
N GLY A 189 4.35 15.52 -5.74
CA GLY A 189 3.47 16.55 -5.20
C GLY A 189 3.41 16.53 -3.68
N PHE A 190 2.86 17.62 -3.13
CA PHE A 190 2.55 17.71 -1.71
C PHE A 190 1.17 17.11 -1.44
N ILE A 191 1.10 16.15 -0.52
CA ILE A 191 -0.15 15.56 -0.05
C ILE A 191 -0.31 15.90 1.43
N LYS A 192 -1.35 16.66 1.77
CA LYS A 192 -1.68 17.02 3.14
C LYS A 192 -2.22 15.81 3.91
N LYS A 193 -1.81 15.66 5.16
CA LYS A 193 -2.38 14.65 6.07
C LYS A 193 -3.54 15.30 6.84
N ASN A 194 -4.77 14.90 6.55
CA ASN A 194 -5.99 15.42 7.20
C ASN A 194 -6.43 14.51 8.36
N PHE A 195 -5.49 14.23 9.26
CA PHE A 195 -5.71 13.51 10.50
C PHE A 195 -4.61 13.91 11.47
N ASP A 196 -4.90 13.86 12.76
CA ASP A 196 -3.93 14.19 13.80
C ASP A 196 -2.91 13.06 13.98
N THR A 197 -1.80 13.35 14.66
CA THR A 197 -0.84 12.34 15.08
C THR A 197 -1.53 11.25 15.91
N ILE A 198 -1.27 9.98 15.58
CA ILE A 198 -1.86 8.83 16.26
C ILE A 198 -0.89 8.33 17.32
N GLU A 199 -1.31 8.39 18.57
CA GLU A 199 -0.59 7.86 19.72
C GLU A 199 -0.94 6.38 19.94
N ILE A 200 0.08 5.53 19.96
CA ILE A 200 -0.03 4.09 20.08
C ILE A 200 0.63 3.67 21.39
N LYS A 201 -0.19 3.27 22.36
CA LYS A 201 0.29 2.67 23.60
C LYS A 201 0.45 1.17 23.40
N VAL A 202 1.70 0.72 23.34
CA VAL A 202 2.03 -0.70 23.26
C VAL A 202 2.08 -1.27 24.67
N SER A 203 1.30 -2.33 24.90
CA SER A 203 1.29 -3.06 26.15
C SER A 203 2.03 -4.38 26.02
N GLY A 204 2.56 -4.87 27.15
CA GLY A 204 3.18 -6.20 27.20
C GLY A 204 2.17 -7.32 27.05
N CYS A 205 2.66 -8.57 26.96
CA CYS A 205 1.80 -9.71 26.72
C CYS A 205 0.84 -10.00 27.87
N ASN A 206 -0.38 -10.40 27.50
CA ASN A 206 -1.36 -10.89 28.46
C ASN A 206 -0.87 -12.16 29.15
N LYS A 207 -1.47 -12.49 30.31
CA LYS A 207 -1.14 -13.70 31.07
C LYS A 207 -1.29 -15.00 30.25
N ASN A 208 -2.19 -15.00 29.26
CA ASN A 208 -2.48 -16.16 28.41
C ASN A 208 -1.76 -16.10 27.04
N GLN A 209 -0.68 -15.34 26.92
CA GLN A 209 0.12 -15.24 25.69
C GLN A 209 1.56 -15.63 25.97
N TYR A 210 2.23 -16.17 24.94
CA TYR A 210 3.66 -16.41 24.99
C TYR A 210 4.42 -15.09 24.84
N LYS A 211 5.35 -14.84 25.76
CA LYS A 211 6.35 -13.78 25.63
C LYS A 211 7.53 -14.31 24.82
N LYS A 212 7.81 -13.68 23.68
CA LYS A 212 9.00 -13.96 22.89
C LYS A 212 9.82 -12.69 22.71
N TYR A 213 11.12 -12.86 22.52
CA TYR A 213 12.03 -11.77 22.25
C TYR A 213 12.78 -12.07 20.95
N ASN A 214 12.77 -11.10 20.04
CA ASN A 214 13.61 -11.11 18.85
C ASN A 214 14.43 -9.82 18.87
N ASN A 215 15.76 -9.91 18.91
CA ASN A 215 16.66 -8.75 19.02
C ASN A 215 16.24 -7.75 20.12
N LYS A 216 15.96 -8.24 21.34
CA LYS A 216 15.47 -7.45 22.49
C LYS A 216 14.06 -6.84 22.35
N ILE A 217 13.37 -7.06 21.23
CA ILE A 217 11.98 -6.59 21.03
C ILE A 217 11.02 -7.67 21.55
N LEU A 218 10.20 -7.31 22.54
CA LEU A 218 9.12 -8.16 23.04
C LEU A 218 8.02 -8.28 21.99
N TYR A 219 7.56 -9.50 21.76
CA TYR A 219 6.32 -9.74 21.04
C TYR A 219 5.51 -10.89 21.62
N CYS A 220 4.20 -10.80 21.42
CA CYS A 220 3.23 -11.67 22.03
C CYS A 220 2.64 -12.61 20.98
N GLU A 221 2.67 -13.91 21.27
CA GLU A 221 2.00 -14.89 20.44
C GLU A 221 0.82 -15.48 21.19
N ASN A 222 -0.32 -15.56 20.50
CA ASN A 222 -1.45 -16.34 21.00
C ASN A 222 -1.08 -17.83 20.97
N PRO A 223 -1.47 -18.59 22.00
CA PRO A 223 -1.24 -20.03 22.01
C PRO A 223 -2.05 -20.70 20.89
N THR A 224 -1.41 -21.61 20.16
CA THR A 224 -2.06 -22.42 19.11
C THR A 224 -2.59 -23.71 19.74
N CYS A 225 -3.91 -23.83 19.91
CA CYS A 225 -4.54 -25.04 20.42
C CYS A 225 -4.96 -25.99 19.29
N HIS A 226 -5.19 -27.25 19.65
CA HIS A 226 -5.77 -28.25 18.75
C HIS A 226 -7.07 -27.74 18.08
N PRO A 227 -7.34 -28.02 16.79
CA PRO A 227 -8.53 -27.52 16.07
C PRO A 227 -9.90 -27.92 16.69
N ASP A 228 -9.89 -28.93 17.54
CA ASP A 228 -11.07 -29.38 18.29
C ASP A 228 -11.40 -28.50 19.50
N CYS A 229 -10.48 -27.62 19.92
CA CYS A 229 -10.72 -26.63 20.96
C CYS A 229 -11.54 -25.47 20.40
N PRO A 230 -12.77 -25.22 20.88
CA PRO A 230 -13.65 -24.16 20.39
C PRO A 230 -13.27 -22.80 21.01
N VAL A 231 -12.07 -22.32 20.69
CA VAL A 231 -11.56 -21.02 21.12
C VAL A 231 -12.53 -19.92 20.69
N ASP A 232 -12.76 -18.96 21.58
CA ASP A 232 -13.68 -17.81 21.42
C ASP A 232 -15.18 -18.16 21.40
N ILE A 233 -15.55 -19.43 21.55
CA ILE A 233 -16.94 -19.88 21.64
C ILE A 233 -17.26 -20.40 23.04
N SER A 234 -16.57 -21.46 23.47
CA SER A 234 -16.80 -22.13 24.76
C SER A 234 -15.52 -22.48 25.51
N ALA A 235 -14.35 -22.18 24.94
CA ALA A 235 -13.05 -22.42 25.56
C ALA A 235 -12.06 -21.27 25.31
N ILE A 236 -11.01 -21.24 26.11
CA ILE A 236 -9.82 -20.41 25.92
C ILE A 236 -8.61 -21.33 25.78
N CYS A 237 -7.65 -20.91 24.96
CA CYS A 237 -6.37 -21.60 24.83
C CYS A 237 -5.37 -21.00 25.83
N ILE A 238 -4.77 -21.83 26.68
CA ILE A 238 -3.81 -21.42 27.71
C ILE A 238 -2.41 -21.87 27.28
N PRO A 239 -1.41 -20.99 27.33
CA PRO A 239 -0.04 -21.34 26.97
C PRO A 239 0.55 -22.32 28.00
N SER A 240 1.26 -23.32 27.50
CA SER A 240 2.18 -24.15 28.28
C SER A 240 3.44 -23.36 28.68
N ASN A 241 4.23 -23.89 29.61
CA ASN A 241 5.48 -23.24 30.04
C ASN A 241 6.63 -23.33 29.02
N SER A 242 6.58 -24.25 28.04
CA SER A 242 7.77 -24.66 27.29
C SER A 242 7.78 -24.23 25.82
N SER A 243 6.66 -24.32 25.10
CA SER A 243 6.63 -23.97 23.67
C SER A 243 5.21 -23.82 23.11
N ASN A 244 5.05 -22.92 22.13
CA ASN A 244 3.80 -22.72 21.39
C ASN A 244 3.58 -23.79 20.32
N LEU A 245 3.69 -25.07 20.69
CA LEU A 245 3.38 -26.20 19.81
C LEU A 245 1.91 -26.59 19.96
N LEU A 246 1.28 -27.02 18.86
CA LEU A 246 -0.15 -27.32 18.74
C LEU A 246 -0.70 -28.20 19.88
N ASN A 247 0.08 -29.18 20.32
CA ASN A 247 -0.33 -30.19 21.30
C ASN A 247 0.08 -29.89 22.75
N ASN A 248 0.82 -28.80 22.99
CA ASN A 248 1.32 -28.48 24.33
C ASN A 248 0.40 -27.53 25.08
N ASN A 249 -0.36 -26.70 24.36
CA ASN A 249 -1.26 -25.71 24.95
C ASN A 249 -2.52 -26.38 25.52
N GLU A 250 -3.00 -25.88 26.65
CA GLU A 250 -4.17 -26.42 27.33
C GLU A 250 -5.45 -25.74 26.82
N CYS A 251 -6.43 -26.54 26.41
CA CYS A 251 -7.77 -26.04 26.10
C CYS A 251 -8.60 -26.01 27.40
N LYS A 252 -8.88 -24.80 27.92
CA LYS A 252 -9.67 -24.64 29.15
C LYS A 252 -11.07 -24.14 28.81
N CYS A 253 -12.09 -24.88 29.27
CA CYS A 253 -13.48 -24.48 29.13
C CYS A 253 -13.78 -23.16 29.86
N LEU A 254 -14.66 -22.34 29.28
CA LEU A 254 -15.30 -21.23 29.97
C LEU A 254 -16.27 -21.77 31.04
N PRO A 255 -16.56 -21.00 32.12
CA PRO A 255 -17.51 -21.42 33.15
C PRO A 255 -18.87 -21.84 32.54
N GLY A 256 -19.42 -22.97 32.98
CA GLY A 256 -20.67 -23.55 32.47
C GLY A 256 -20.51 -24.59 31.36
N TRP A 257 -19.29 -24.80 30.86
CA TRP A 257 -18.98 -25.80 29.85
C TRP A 257 -18.10 -26.92 30.39
N ILE A 258 -18.36 -28.16 29.96
CA ILE A 258 -17.58 -29.35 30.31
C ILE A 258 -17.22 -30.11 29.01
N GLY A 259 -15.98 -30.59 28.91
CA GLY A 259 -15.47 -31.38 27.79
C GLY A 259 -14.28 -30.75 27.06
N ILE A 260 -13.40 -31.56 26.49
CA ILE A 260 -12.11 -31.10 25.92
C ILE A 260 -12.18 -30.97 24.38
N SER A 261 -13.25 -31.47 23.75
CA SER A 261 -13.40 -31.51 22.29
C SER A 261 -14.82 -31.18 21.84
N LYS A 262 -14.95 -30.60 20.63
CA LYS A 262 -16.23 -30.36 19.93
C LYS A 262 -17.22 -31.53 19.96
N LYS A 263 -16.74 -32.78 20.10
CA LYS A 263 -17.58 -33.99 20.11
C LYS A 263 -18.26 -34.26 21.46
N ASN A 264 -17.75 -33.73 22.57
CA ASN A 264 -18.23 -34.06 23.92
C ASN A 264 -18.75 -32.85 24.71
N PHE A 265 -19.02 -31.71 24.07
CA PHE A 265 -19.59 -30.55 24.75
C PHE A 265 -21.07 -30.80 25.09
N LYS A 266 -21.35 -31.05 26.37
CA LYS A 266 -22.69 -30.96 26.94
C LYS A 266 -22.79 -29.62 27.67
N THR A 267 -23.85 -28.85 27.38
CA THR A 267 -24.20 -27.67 28.19
C THR A 267 -24.64 -28.16 29.56
N TYR A 268 -23.96 -27.68 30.62
CA TYR A 268 -24.37 -28.01 31.97
C TYR A 268 -25.59 -27.15 32.32
N ASN A 269 -26.77 -27.66 32.03
CA ASN A 269 -28.01 -27.02 32.45
C ASN A 269 -28.14 -27.22 33.96
N ILE A 270 -27.72 -26.23 34.74
CA ILE A 270 -28.03 -26.16 36.17
C ILE A 270 -29.51 -25.81 36.28
N ASN A 271 -30.37 -26.79 36.04
CA ASN A 271 -31.72 -26.76 36.58
C ASN A 271 -31.58 -27.08 38.06
N ASN A 272 -31.45 -26.04 38.86
CA ASN A 272 -31.74 -26.09 40.30
C ASN A 272 -33.21 -26.46 40.47
N ASN A 273 -33.52 -27.75 40.41
CA ASN A 273 -34.67 -28.31 41.07
C ASN A 273 -34.15 -29.02 42.31
N ASN A 274 -34.16 -28.30 43.43
CA ASN A 274 -34.37 -28.95 44.71
C ASN A 274 -35.77 -29.55 44.64
N ASN A 275 -35.86 -30.87 44.48
CA ASN A 275 -36.95 -31.64 45.06
C ASN A 275 -36.46 -33.07 45.28
N ASP A 276 -36.79 -33.50 46.49
CA ASP A 276 -36.46 -34.74 47.16
C ASP A 276 -36.92 -36.01 46.43
N ASP A 277 -36.24 -37.09 46.84
CA ASP A 277 -36.70 -38.47 47.03
C ASP A 277 -36.84 -39.45 45.85
N ASP A 278 -36.31 -40.64 46.18
CA ASP A 278 -36.65 -42.00 45.78
C ASP A 278 -36.01 -42.67 44.55
N GLU A 279 -35.12 -43.61 44.91
CA GLU A 279 -35.08 -45.04 44.57
C GLU A 279 -35.21 -45.55 43.12
N ASP A 280 -34.31 -46.49 42.87
CA ASP A 280 -34.45 -47.71 42.07
C ASP A 280 -34.28 -47.69 40.53
N ASP A 281 -33.12 -48.28 40.18
CA ASP A 281 -32.97 -49.48 39.35
C ASP A 281 -32.91 -49.35 37.81
N ASP A 282 -32.17 -50.33 37.28
CA ASP A 282 -32.08 -50.80 35.91
C ASP A 282 -31.09 -50.17 34.91
N ASN A 283 -29.97 -50.89 34.80
CA ASN A 283 -29.45 -51.49 33.55
C ASN A 283 -29.30 -50.57 32.33
N GLU A 284 -28.05 -50.16 32.05
CA GLU A 284 -27.67 -49.69 30.72
C GLU A 284 -26.40 -50.40 30.22
N GLU A 285 -26.53 -50.96 29.02
CA GLU A 285 -25.59 -51.82 28.31
C GLU A 285 -24.22 -51.15 28.06
N LEU A 286 -23.17 -51.86 28.45
CA LEU A 286 -21.80 -51.65 27.97
C LEU A 286 -21.72 -52.04 26.49
N ILE A 287 -21.76 -51.06 25.61
CA ILE A 287 -21.36 -51.23 24.20
C ILE A 287 -19.83 -51.11 24.13
N ASP A 288 -19.17 -52.26 24.05
CA ASP A 288 -17.76 -52.40 23.66
C ASP A 288 -17.57 -51.88 22.23
N ASN A 289 -16.99 -50.69 22.10
CA ASN A 289 -16.52 -50.16 20.83
C ASN A 289 -15.07 -50.58 20.59
N ASN A 290 -14.94 -51.68 19.84
CA ASN A 290 -13.91 -51.97 18.86
C ASN A 290 -12.54 -51.29 19.03
N ASP A 291 -11.58 -52.11 19.46
CA ASP A 291 -10.15 -51.99 19.18
C ASP A 291 -9.90 -51.80 17.67
N ILE A 292 -9.61 -50.56 17.26
CA ILE A 292 -8.92 -50.29 15.98
C ILE A 292 -7.45 -50.05 16.31
N SER A 293 -6.69 -51.13 16.17
CA SER A 293 -5.23 -51.16 16.21
C SER A 293 -4.64 -50.21 15.15
N TYR A 294 -4.28 -48.99 15.57
CA TYR A 294 -3.38 -48.09 14.84
C TYR A 294 -1.93 -48.55 15.01
N LYS A 295 -1.59 -49.66 14.37
CA LYS A 295 -0.21 -50.00 13.98
C LYS A 295 -0.25 -50.17 12.48
N ASP A 296 0.48 -49.30 11.78
CA ASP A 296 0.84 -49.32 10.35
C ASP A 296 0.59 -48.00 9.61
N ILE A 297 0.94 -46.85 10.22
CA ILE A 297 1.23 -45.61 9.47
C ILE A 297 2.44 -44.91 10.10
N GLN A 298 3.59 -45.60 10.12
CA GLN A 298 4.89 -44.98 10.33
C GLN A 298 5.89 -45.63 9.40
N GLY A 299 6.07 -45.05 8.20
CA GLY A 299 7.12 -45.49 7.30
C GLY A 299 6.96 -45.08 5.85
N SER A 300 6.75 -43.79 5.52
CA SER A 300 7.04 -43.32 4.15
C SER A 300 7.22 -41.81 3.94
N SER A 301 7.20 -40.95 4.96
CA SER A 301 7.14 -39.48 4.75
C SER A 301 8.48 -38.73 4.79
N ILE A 302 9.62 -39.42 4.99
CA ILE A 302 10.93 -38.76 5.09
C ILE A 302 11.59 -38.57 3.71
N ASP A 303 11.31 -39.41 2.72
CA ASP A 303 11.94 -39.31 1.40
C ASP A 303 11.26 -38.35 0.41
N GLU A 304 9.95 -38.08 0.55
CA GLU A 304 9.27 -37.14 -0.35
C GLU A 304 9.68 -35.67 -0.12
N ASN A 305 10.00 -35.28 1.12
CA ASN A 305 10.43 -33.91 1.43
C ASN A 305 11.80 -33.55 0.82
N ASN A 306 12.69 -34.53 0.65
CA ASN A 306 13.98 -34.33 -0.01
C ASN A 306 13.82 -34.13 -1.52
N HIS A 307 12.85 -34.79 -2.15
CA HIS A 307 12.59 -34.65 -3.58
C HIS A 307 11.99 -33.27 -3.93
N ILE A 308 11.10 -32.75 -3.08
CA ILE A 308 10.49 -31.42 -3.25
C ILE A 308 11.54 -30.29 -3.12
N SER A 309 12.48 -30.42 -2.19
CA SER A 309 13.56 -29.44 -2.01
C SER A 309 14.47 -29.31 -3.24
N THR A 310 14.84 -30.43 -3.86
CA THR A 310 15.78 -30.43 -5.01
C THR A 310 15.17 -29.82 -6.28
N THR A 311 13.87 -29.99 -6.50
CA THR A 311 13.16 -29.39 -7.63
C THR A 311 13.01 -27.87 -7.47
N PHE A 312 12.78 -27.40 -6.24
CA PHE A 312 12.74 -25.97 -5.93
C PHE A 312 14.11 -25.29 -6.12
N ILE A 313 15.19 -25.91 -5.65
CA ILE A 313 16.57 -25.40 -5.84
C ILE A 313 16.94 -25.32 -7.33
N LYS A 314 16.52 -26.29 -8.15
CA LYS A 314 16.74 -26.23 -9.60
C LYS A 314 16.04 -25.02 -10.25
N LYS A 315 14.79 -24.75 -9.87
CA LYS A 315 14.05 -23.57 -10.37
C LYS A 315 14.72 -22.25 -9.96
N ILE A 316 15.20 -22.14 -8.72
CA ILE A 316 15.94 -20.95 -8.24
C ILE A 316 17.22 -20.73 -9.06
N LYS A 317 17.97 -21.80 -9.39
CA LYS A 317 19.18 -21.70 -10.21
C LYS A 317 18.87 -21.24 -11.63
N THR A 318 17.79 -21.73 -12.22
CA THR A 318 17.35 -21.28 -13.55
C THR A 318 16.99 -19.80 -13.55
N VAL A 319 16.25 -19.32 -12.54
CA VAL A 319 15.90 -17.89 -12.42
C VAL A 319 17.15 -17.03 -12.25
N HIS A 320 18.10 -17.42 -11.40
CA HIS A 320 19.37 -16.70 -11.24
C HIS A 320 20.19 -16.65 -12.53
N SER A 321 20.21 -17.74 -13.31
CA SER A 321 20.92 -17.78 -14.60
C SER A 321 20.30 -16.77 -15.59
N VAL A 322 18.98 -16.76 -15.71
CA VAL A 322 18.27 -15.82 -16.60
C VAL A 322 18.47 -14.37 -16.14
N PHE A 323 18.45 -14.12 -14.83
CA PHE A 323 18.71 -12.78 -14.29
C PHE A 323 20.12 -12.29 -14.62
N LEU A 324 21.13 -13.14 -14.50
CA LEU A 324 22.51 -12.81 -14.89
C LEU A 324 22.63 -12.53 -16.40
N GLU A 325 21.96 -13.30 -17.25
CA GLU A 325 21.92 -13.04 -18.69
C GLU A 325 21.32 -11.67 -19.02
N ILE A 326 20.23 -11.28 -18.34
CA ILE A 326 19.60 -9.96 -18.51
C ILE A 326 20.56 -8.83 -18.10
N ILE A 327 21.28 -8.98 -16.98
CA ILE A 327 22.28 -7.99 -16.55
C ILE A 327 23.38 -7.80 -17.60
N VAL A 328 23.88 -8.90 -18.16
CA VAL A 328 24.92 -8.85 -19.21
C VAL A 328 24.41 -8.15 -20.47
N VAL A 329 23.19 -8.45 -20.91
CA VAL A 329 22.55 -7.77 -22.06
C VAL A 329 22.36 -6.28 -21.79
N TYR A 330 21.96 -5.90 -20.57
CA TYR A 330 21.82 -4.50 -20.17
C TYR A 330 23.16 -3.74 -20.19
N MET A 331 24.24 -4.35 -19.71
CA MET A 331 25.58 -3.77 -19.76
C MET A 331 26.09 -3.59 -21.21
N ILE A 332 25.79 -4.54 -22.10
CA ILE A 332 26.17 -4.43 -23.52
C ILE A 332 25.38 -3.32 -24.22
N THR A 333 24.06 -3.25 -23.99
CA THR A 333 23.21 -2.23 -24.62
C THR A 333 23.56 -0.81 -24.18
N THR A 334 23.86 -0.60 -22.89
CA THR A 334 24.32 0.70 -22.38
C THR A 334 25.67 1.11 -22.99
N LEU A 335 26.62 0.19 -23.14
CA LEU A 335 27.89 0.45 -23.83
C LEU A 335 27.71 0.82 -25.31
N ILE A 336 26.75 0.19 -26.02
CA ILE A 336 26.41 0.53 -27.40
C ILE A 336 25.85 1.95 -27.48
N ILE A 337 24.93 2.32 -26.58
CA ILE A 337 24.35 3.68 -26.54
C ILE A 337 25.44 4.73 -26.29
N ILE A 338 26.32 4.51 -25.31
CA ILE A 338 27.45 5.41 -25.03
C ILE A 338 28.35 5.55 -26.26
N SER A 339 28.67 4.43 -26.93
CA SER A 339 29.50 4.43 -28.14
C SER A 339 28.85 5.21 -29.29
N LEU A 340 27.52 5.11 -29.46
CA LEU A 340 26.78 5.88 -30.47
C LEU A 340 26.82 7.38 -30.16
N VAL A 341 26.61 7.78 -28.91
CA VAL A 341 26.69 9.19 -28.50
C VAL A 341 28.08 9.76 -28.76
N LEU A 342 29.14 9.01 -28.41
CA LEU A 342 30.52 9.41 -28.68
C LEU A 342 30.80 9.51 -30.19
N TYR A 343 30.32 8.55 -30.98
CA TYR A 343 30.44 8.57 -32.44
C TYR A 343 29.80 9.82 -33.04
N TYR A 344 28.59 10.18 -32.63
CA TYR A 344 27.90 11.39 -33.09
C TYR A 344 28.64 12.67 -32.66
N LYS A 345 29.18 12.71 -31.44
CA LYS A 345 29.96 13.85 -30.94
C LYS A 345 31.24 14.06 -31.75
N ILE A 346 31.98 12.98 -32.06
CA ILE A 346 33.20 13.04 -32.89
C ILE A 346 32.86 13.47 -34.32
N LYS A 347 31.82 12.89 -34.92
CA LYS A 347 31.39 13.22 -36.28
C LYS A 347 30.98 14.70 -36.41
N ASN A 348 30.21 15.23 -35.45
CA ASN A 348 29.83 16.64 -35.43
C ASN A 348 31.03 17.56 -35.19
N SER A 349 31.98 17.18 -34.32
CA SER A 349 33.20 17.95 -34.09
C SER A 349 34.07 18.05 -35.36
N SER A 350 34.15 16.98 -36.15
CA SER A 350 34.87 16.98 -37.42
C SER A 350 34.22 17.90 -38.46
N MET A 351 32.88 17.96 -38.52
CA MET A 351 32.16 18.85 -39.43
C MET A 351 32.32 20.34 -39.08
N ASN A 352 32.41 20.68 -37.80
CA ASN A 352 32.58 22.08 -37.37
C ASN A 352 34.01 22.60 -37.59
N SER A 353 35.03 21.72 -37.58
CA SER A 353 36.42 22.14 -37.83
C SER A 353 36.67 22.61 -39.28
N SER A 354 35.77 22.32 -40.22
CA SER A 354 35.84 22.80 -41.62
C SER A 354 35.14 24.14 -41.86
N LYS A 355 34.43 24.69 -40.86
CA LYS A 355 33.62 25.92 -40.99
C LYS A 355 34.24 27.18 -40.34
N ASN A 356 35.52 27.13 -39.94
CA ASN A 356 36.21 28.30 -39.37
C ASN A 356 36.67 29.36 -40.39
N ASN A 357 36.10 29.38 -41.60
CA ASN A 357 36.18 30.54 -42.48
C ASN A 357 34.80 31.22 -42.56
N GLY A 358 34.54 32.10 -41.59
CA GLY A 358 33.62 33.24 -41.62
C GLY A 358 32.16 32.97 -41.99
N ASN A 359 31.25 33.26 -41.06
CA ASN A 359 29.78 33.27 -41.23
C ASN A 359 29.26 34.37 -42.20
N ILE A 360 29.99 34.65 -43.28
CA ILE A 360 29.65 35.64 -44.28
C ILE A 360 29.29 34.89 -45.57
N MET A 361 28.01 34.94 -45.96
CA MET A 361 27.52 34.36 -47.20
C MET A 361 27.12 35.48 -48.16
N GLN A 362 27.54 35.39 -49.43
CA GLN A 362 27.14 36.34 -50.46
C GLN A 362 25.94 35.77 -51.24
N SER A 363 24.86 36.55 -51.41
CA SER A 363 23.73 36.14 -52.25
C SER A 363 24.11 36.14 -53.72
N PHE A 364 23.28 35.49 -54.54
CA PHE A 364 23.42 35.50 -56.01
C PHE A 364 23.41 36.91 -56.63
N ASN A 365 22.93 37.92 -55.91
CA ASN A 365 22.91 39.31 -56.35
C ASN A 365 24.18 40.09 -55.95
N GLY A 366 25.11 39.45 -55.23
CA GLY A 366 26.36 40.06 -54.76
C GLY A 366 26.28 40.70 -53.37
N ASP A 367 25.14 40.65 -52.69
CA ASP A 367 24.96 41.22 -51.36
C ASP A 367 25.49 40.28 -50.27
N TRP A 368 26.17 40.82 -49.26
CA TRP A 368 26.76 40.02 -48.17
C TRP A 368 25.83 39.95 -46.96
N PHE A 369 25.61 38.75 -46.44
CA PHE A 369 24.77 38.47 -45.27
C PHE A 369 25.58 37.74 -44.20
N TYR A 370 25.34 38.11 -42.94
CA TYR A 370 25.86 37.40 -41.78
C TYR A 370 24.84 36.34 -41.35
N GLN A 371 25.21 35.07 -41.44
CA GLN A 371 24.34 33.99 -40.97
C GLN A 371 24.56 33.81 -39.46
N CYS A 372 23.63 34.32 -38.66
CA CYS A 372 23.62 34.09 -37.22
C CYS A 372 23.26 32.61 -36.98
N ASP A 373 24.16 31.87 -36.34
CA ASP A 373 23.84 30.52 -35.85
C ASP A 373 22.77 30.68 -34.76
N LEU A 374 21.50 30.39 -35.10
CA LEU A 374 20.44 30.27 -34.10
C LEU A 374 20.87 29.22 -33.09
N GLU A 375 20.84 29.59 -31.80
CA GLU A 375 21.05 28.67 -30.68
C GLU A 375 20.23 27.41 -30.93
N LYS A 376 20.92 26.29 -31.07
CA LYS A 376 20.24 24.99 -31.13
C LYS A 376 19.46 24.85 -29.83
N PRO A 377 18.20 24.41 -29.86
CA PRO A 377 17.49 24.13 -28.62
C PRO A 377 18.32 23.12 -27.83
N ASP A 378 18.74 23.52 -26.63
CA ASP A 378 19.41 22.65 -25.66
C ASP A 378 18.42 21.56 -25.26
N LEU A 379 18.40 20.51 -26.06
CA LEU A 379 17.69 19.27 -25.79
C LEU A 379 18.62 18.36 -24.99
N LEU A 380 19.10 18.89 -23.87
CA LEU A 380 19.61 18.12 -22.75
C LEU A 380 18.65 18.42 -21.59
N LEU A 381 17.79 17.44 -21.31
CA LEU A 381 17.22 17.28 -19.99
C LEU A 381 18.40 17.21 -19.02
N ASP A 382 18.58 18.24 -18.20
CA ASP A 382 19.32 18.12 -16.94
C ASP A 382 18.63 17.01 -16.13
N LEU A 383 19.29 15.85 -16.10
CA LEU A 383 19.00 14.72 -15.22
C LEU A 383 20.06 14.68 -14.13
#